data_AF-A0A4U2E1M9-F1
#
_entry.id   AF-A0A4U2E1M9-F1
#
_cell.length_a   1.000
_cell.length_b   1.000
_cell.length_c   1.000
_cell.angle_alpha   90.00
_cell.angle_beta   90.00
_cell.angle_gamma   90.00
#
_symmetry.space_group_name_H-M   'P 1'
#
loop_
_entity.id
_entity.type
_entity.pdbx_description
1 polymer ?
#
loop_
_entity_poly.entity_id
_entity_poly.type
_entity_poly.pdbx_seq_one_letter_code
_entity_poly.pdbx_strand_id
1 'polypeptide(L)'
;SKFVADFLGGGSYLKAQRISEHEFETSLGMVEAKPQTEIEFGNTCELLLRPQHIQASYEQDSAISVLEQQFMGDHCRYVIEA
;
A
#
# COMPACT_ATOMS: atom_id res chain seq x y z
N SER A 1 -14.72 -8.37 0.62
CA SER A 1 -13.90 -9.48 0.09
C SER A 1 -12.84 -8.92 -0.85
N LYS A 2 -11.73 -9.62 -1.05
CA LYS A 2 -10.64 -9.20 -1.97
C LYS A 2 -11.17 -8.90 -3.38
N PHE A 3 -12.03 -9.79 -3.89
CA PHE A 3 -12.71 -9.63 -5.18
C PHE A 3 -13.46 -8.30 -5.34
N VAL A 4 -14.26 -7.89 -4.35
CA VAL A 4 -15.00 -6.62 -4.42
C VAL A 4 -14.05 -5.43 -4.34
N ALA A 5 -12.98 -5.54 -3.55
CA ALA A 5 -11.97 -4.50 -3.46
C ALA A 5 -11.24 -4.30 -4.79
N ASP A 6 -10.88 -5.37 -5.48
CA ASP A 6 -10.24 -5.31 -6.81
C ASP A 6 -11.19 -4.75 -7.87
N PHE A 7 -12.48 -5.07 -7.78
CA PHE A 7 -13.49 -4.59 -8.73
C PHE A 7 -13.78 -3.09 -8.61
N LEU A 8 -13.69 -2.52 -7.40
CA LEU A 8 -13.99 -1.11 -7.13
C LEU A 8 -12.83 -0.16 -7.40
N GLY A 9 -11.72 -0.67 -7.95
CA GLY A 9 -10.59 0.14 -8.39
C GLY A 9 -9.25 -0.56 -8.16
N GLY A 10 -8.20 -0.02 -8.78
CA GLY A 10 -6.83 -0.51 -8.60
C GLY A 10 -6.36 -0.39 -7.14
N GLY A 11 -5.54 -1.33 -6.70
CA GLY A 11 -4.92 -1.33 -5.39
C GLY A 11 -3.73 -2.29 -5.39
N SER A 12 -2.75 -2.01 -4.53
CA SER A 12 -1.61 -2.89 -4.32
C SER A 12 -1.80 -3.65 -3.02
N TYR A 13 -1.44 -4.93 -3.02
CA TYR A 13 -1.44 -5.75 -1.81
C TYR A 13 -0.02 -5.84 -1.28
N LEU A 14 0.20 -5.24 -0.11
CA LEU A 14 1.49 -5.27 0.57
C LEU A 14 1.47 -6.36 1.63
N LYS A 15 2.47 -7.24 1.59
CA LYS A 15 2.66 -8.21 2.68
C LYS A 15 3.00 -7.45 3.96
N ALA A 16 2.36 -7.84 5.05
CA ALA A 16 2.55 -7.20 6.33
C ALA A 16 2.52 -8.20 7.49
N GLN A 17 3.10 -7.83 8.62
CA GLN A 17 2.97 -8.55 9.88
C GLN A 17 2.26 -7.66 10.90
N ARG A 18 1.24 -8.20 11.60
CA ARG A 18 0.55 -7.43 12.64
C ARG A 18 1.43 -7.29 13.88
N ILE A 19 1.83 -6.07 14.22
CA ILE A 19 2.69 -5.81 15.38
C ILE A 19 1.87 -5.32 16.57
N SER A 20 0.81 -4.54 16.33
CA SER A 20 -0.06 -4.00 17.37
C SER A 20 -1.53 -3.93 16.93
N GLU A 21 -2.38 -3.27 17.71
CA GLU A 21 -3.81 -3.16 17.40
C GLU A 21 -4.05 -2.50 16.05
N HIS A 22 -3.22 -1.52 15.71
CA HIS A 22 -3.36 -0.70 14.51
C HIS A 22 -2.10 -0.63 13.65
N GLU A 23 -0.97 -1.21 14.08
CA GLU A 23 0.27 -1.10 13.32
C GLU A 23 0.67 -2.43 12.68
N PHE A 24 1.20 -2.30 11.47
CA PHE A 24 1.63 -3.40 10.63
C PHE A 24 3.01 -3.11 10.08
N GLU A 25 3.93 -4.06 10.26
CA GLU A 25 5.26 -3.97 9.67
C GLU A 25 5.20 -4.43 8.21
N THR A 26 5.79 -3.63 7.32
CA THR A 26 5.80 -3.88 5.87
C THR A 26 7.18 -3.57 5.29
N SER A 27 7.42 -3.91 4.02
CA SER A 27 8.65 -3.51 3.33
C SER A 27 8.78 -2.01 3.13
N LEU A 28 7.68 -1.25 3.25
CA LEU A 28 7.66 0.21 3.19
C LEU A 28 7.78 0.84 4.60
N GLY A 29 8.04 0.03 5.64
CA GLY A 29 8.06 0.44 7.03
C GLY A 29 6.75 0.16 7.77
N MET A 30 6.57 0.83 8.91
CA MET A 30 5.39 0.69 9.75
C MET A 30 4.21 1.45 9.16
N VAL A 31 3.06 0.77 9.03
CA VAL A 31 1.82 1.34 8.50
C VAL A 31 0.72 1.21 9.54
N GLU A 32 0.06 2.32 9.83
CA GLU A 32 -1.16 2.32 10.63
C GLU A 32 -2.37 1.94 9.77
N ALA A 33 -3.14 0.95 10.21
CA ALA A 33 -4.37 0.52 9.56
C ALA A 33 -5.37 -0.08 10.56
N LYS A 34 -6.66 0.03 10.25
CA LYS A 34 -7.71 -0.64 11.01
C LYS A 34 -8.01 -2.02 10.38
N PRO A 35 -7.74 -3.13 11.08
CA PRO A 35 -8.07 -4.45 10.57
C PRO A 35 -9.58 -4.60 10.39
N GLN A 36 -10.00 -5.11 9.23
CA GLN A 36 -11.41 -5.41 8.92
C GLN A 36 -11.81 -6.82 9.34
N THR A 37 -10.82 -7.67 9.61
CA THR A 37 -10.94 -9.05 10.07
C THR A 37 -10.01 -9.25 11.24
N GLU A 38 -10.31 -10.22 12.09
CA GLU A 38 -9.42 -10.57 13.19
C GLU A 38 -8.13 -11.19 12.63
N ILE A 39 -6.99 -10.68 13.10
CA ILE A 39 -5.64 -11.11 12.72
C ILE A 39 -4.84 -11.16 14.01
N GLU A 40 -4.31 -12.31 14.40
CA GLU A 40 -3.53 -12.40 15.64
C GLU A 40 -2.22 -11.61 15.54
N PHE A 41 -1.70 -11.15 16.68
CA PHE A 41 -0.39 -10.50 16.72
C PHE A 41 0.70 -11.47 16.27
N GLY A 42 1.64 -10.97 15.46
CA GLY A 42 2.71 -11.76 14.86
C GLY A 42 2.30 -12.51 13.59
N ASN A 43 1.00 -12.58 13.25
CA ASN A 43 0.58 -13.22 12.00
C ASN A 43 0.76 -12.31 10.79
N THR A 44 1.04 -12.93 9.65
CA THR A 44 1.17 -12.26 8.36
C THR A 44 -0.19 -12.02 7.71
N CYS A 45 -0.35 -10.88 7.05
CA CYS A 45 -1.53 -10.51 6.29
C CYS A 45 -1.16 -9.73 5.02
N GLU A 46 -2.18 -9.38 4.22
CA GLU A 46 -2.03 -8.46 3.10
C GLU A 46 -2.78 -7.16 3.41
N LEU A 47 -2.08 -6.02 3.33
CA LEU A 47 -2.68 -4.70 3.38
C LEU A 47 -3.03 -4.23 1.98
N LEU A 48 -4.27 -3.78 1.80
CA LEU A 48 -4.71 -3.13 0.57
C LEU A 48 -4.34 -1.64 0.61
N LEU A 49 -3.35 -1.27 -0.21
CA LEU A 49 -2.97 0.12 -0.43
C LEU A 49 -3.66 0.65 -1.68
N ARG A 50 -4.37 1.77 -1.52
CA ARG A 50 -4.98 2.50 -2.64
C ARG A 50 -4.04 3.62 -3.06
N PRO A 51 -3.90 3.91 -4.37
CA PRO A 51 -3.05 5.01 -4.85
C PRO A 51 -3.34 6.33 -4.16
N GLN A 52 -4.62 6.65 -3.90
CA GLN A 52 -5.00 7.89 -3.20
C GLN A 52 -4.57 7.98 -1.72
N HIS A 53 -4.11 6.89 -1.11
CA HIS A 53 -3.57 6.89 0.26
C HIS A 53 -2.05 7.07 0.28
N ILE A 54 -1.41 7.21 -0.89
CA ILE A 54 0.04 7.32 -1.02
C ILE A 54 0.39 8.74 -1.44
N GLN A 55 1.25 9.38 -0.65
CA GLN A 55 1.90 10.62 -1.05
C GLN A 55 3.36 10.32 -1.35
N ALA A 56 3.73 10.43 -2.63
CA ALA A 56 5.12 10.38 -3.04
C ALA A 56 5.74 11.78 -2.90
N SER A 57 6.97 11.83 -2.39
CA SER A 57 7.78 13.05 -2.36
C SER A 57 9.15 12.74 -2.96
N TYR A 58 9.78 13.77 -3.52
CA TYR A 58 11.14 13.65 -4.03
C TYR A 58 12.12 13.64 -2.85
N GLU A 59 13.01 12.66 -2.84
CA GLU A 59 14.10 12.53 -1.88
C GLU A 59 15.38 12.17 -2.65
N GLN A 60 16.49 12.82 -2.33
CA GLN A 60 17.71 12.76 -3.15
C GLN A 60 18.36 11.37 -3.14
N ASP A 61 18.26 10.68 -1.99
CA ASP A 61 18.83 9.35 -1.75
C ASP A 61 17.76 8.25 -1.69
N SER A 62 16.63 8.44 -2.40
CA SER A 62 15.57 7.43 -2.44
C SER A 62 16.00 6.17 -3.21
N ALA A 63 15.67 5.00 -2.66
CA ALA A 63 15.80 3.71 -3.35
C ALA A 63 14.63 3.42 -4.32
N ILE A 64 13.55 4.21 -4.26
CA ILE A 64 12.33 3.99 -5.04
C ILE A 64 12.47 4.64 -6.42
N SER A 65 12.15 3.90 -7.48
CA SER A 65 12.18 4.39 -8.86
C SER A 65 10.79 4.42 -9.50
N VAL A 66 10.56 5.40 -10.38
CA VAL A 66 9.33 5.46 -11.20
C VAL A 66 9.58 4.71 -12.50
N LEU A 67 8.82 3.63 -12.71
CA LEU A 67 8.91 2.80 -13.91
C LEU A 67 8.01 3.30 -15.05
N GLU A 68 6.80 3.76 -14.71
CA GLU A 68 5.82 4.23 -15.69
C GLU A 68 5.05 5.43 -15.13
N GLN A 69 4.71 6.37 -16.03
CA GLN A 69 3.80 7.47 -15.76
C GLN A 69 2.75 7.56 -16.86
N GLN A 70 1.47 7.59 -16.48
CA GLN A 70 0.35 7.75 -17.40
C GLN A 70 -0.57 8.88 -16.94
N PHE A 71 -0.83 9.85 -17.81
CA PHE A 71 -1.81 10.91 -17.57
C PHE A 71 -3.24 10.40 -17.82
N MET A 72 -4.13 10.54 -16.82
CA MET A 72 -5.50 10.03 -16.82
C MET A 72 -6.56 11.14 -16.87
N GLY A 73 -6.16 12.38 -17.19
CA GLY A 73 -7.04 13.54 -17.28
C GLY A 73 -6.93 14.45 -16.06
N ASP A 74 -7.44 14.03 -14.92
CA ASP A 74 -7.41 14.80 -13.66
C ASP A 74 -6.30 14.34 -12.69
N HIS A 75 -5.69 13.19 -12.95
CA HIS A 75 -4.56 12.66 -12.19
C HIS A 75 -3.55 11.93 -13.09
N CYS A 76 -2.36 11.67 -12.53
CA CYS A 76 -1.38 10.77 -13.15
C CYS A 76 -1.33 9.45 -12.37
N ARG A 77 -1.30 8.34 -13.08
CA ARG A 77 -0.98 7.03 -12.52
C ARG A 77 0.52 6.82 -12.63
N TYR A 78 1.15 6.42 -11.53
CA TYR A 78 2.57 6.05 -11.47
C TYR A 78 2.69 4.57 -11.11
N VAL A 79 3.61 3.88 -11.77
CA VAL A 79 4.09 2.55 -11.36
C VAL A 79 5.48 2.75 -10.80
N ILE A 80 5.71 2.27 -9.57
CA ILE A 80 6.98 2.44 -8.86
C ILE A 80 7.53 1.08 -8.44
N GLU A 81 8.84 0.99 -8.34
CA GLU A 81 9.56 -0.17 -7.78
C GLU A 81 10.27 0.27 -6.50
N ALA A 82 10.07 -0.52 -5.43
CA ALA A 82 10.58 -0.27 -4.08
C ALA A 82 11.36 -1.50 -3.58
#